data_AF-A0A3D4W5U3-F1
#
_entry.id   AF-A0A3D4W5U3-F1
#
_cell.length_a   1.000
_cell.length_b   1.000
_cell.length_c   1.000
_cell.angle_alpha   90.00
_cell.angle_beta   90.00
_cell.angle_gamma   90.00
#
_symmetry.space_group_name_H-M   'P 1'
#
loop_
_entity.id
_entity.type
_entity.pdbx_description
1 polymer ?
#
loop_
_entity_poly.entity_id
_entity_poly.type
_entity_poly.pdbx_seq_one_letter_code
_entity_poly.pdbx_strand_id
1 'polypeptide(L)'
;MKSRFIRKILGGLSFTSALFVFQACYGTPQDFGNDLFVEGQVKAKTSGLPIKGIKVSVADNLQYVITDEDGKFSFYTEMIQHLALKFQDTDSTLNGLYAGKDTVLADVNENVYLDIILEEK
;
A
#
# COMPACT_ATOMS: atom_id res chain seq x y z
N MET A 1 -51.22 14.66 -19.13
CA MET A 1 -50.18 15.05 -18.14
C MET A 1 -49.74 13.89 -17.23
N LYS A 2 -50.68 13.09 -16.68
CA LYS A 2 -50.38 11.91 -15.83
C LYS A 2 -49.44 10.86 -16.45
N SER A 3 -49.59 10.53 -17.74
CA SER A 3 -48.76 9.50 -18.40
C SER A 3 -47.27 9.87 -18.57
N ARG A 4 -46.95 11.15 -18.76
CA ARG A 4 -45.54 11.62 -18.82
C ARG A 4 -44.86 11.54 -17.47
N PHE A 5 -45.58 11.82 -16.39
CA PHE A 5 -45.04 11.75 -15.03
C PHE A 5 -44.78 10.29 -14.62
N ILE A 6 -45.73 9.40 -14.94
CA ILE A 6 -45.57 7.95 -14.72
C ILE A 6 -44.37 7.40 -15.51
N ARG A 7 -44.19 7.80 -16.78
CA ARG A 7 -43.01 7.39 -17.58
C ARG A 7 -41.69 7.87 -16.98
N LYS A 8 -41.64 9.08 -16.40
CA LYS A 8 -40.45 9.59 -15.72
C LYS A 8 -40.13 8.79 -14.44
N ILE A 9 -41.15 8.43 -13.66
CA ILE A 9 -40.99 7.59 -12.47
C ILE A 9 -40.50 6.19 -12.86
N LEU A 10 -41.12 5.57 -13.87
CA LEU A 10 -40.71 4.24 -14.34
C LEU A 10 -39.27 4.25 -14.88
N GLY A 11 -38.91 5.29 -15.64
CA GLY A 11 -37.54 5.47 -16.14
C GLY A 11 -36.52 5.64 -15.02
N GLY A 12 -36.85 6.43 -13.98
CA GLY A 12 -36.00 6.59 -12.80
C GLY A 12 -35.83 5.28 -12.03
N LEU A 13 -36.91 4.55 -11.77
CA LEU A 13 -36.88 3.26 -11.06
C LEU A 13 -36.12 2.17 -11.85
N SER A 14 -36.24 2.18 -13.17
CA SER A 14 -35.51 1.24 -14.05
C SER A 14 -34.00 1.55 -14.09
N PHE A 15 -33.62 2.82 -13.92
CA PHE A 15 -32.23 3.21 -13.82
C PHE A 15 -31.63 2.83 -12.47
N THR A 16 -32.39 2.99 -11.37
CA THR A 16 -31.92 2.56 -10.04
C THR A 16 -31.81 1.05 -9.93
N SER A 17 -32.73 0.28 -10.53
CA SER A 17 -32.64 -1.19 -10.52
C SER A 17 -31.38 -1.70 -11.23
N ALA A 18 -30.93 -1.03 -12.30
CA ALA A 18 -29.66 -1.35 -12.96
C ALA A 18 -28.45 -1.25 -12.02
N LEU A 19 -28.40 -0.24 -11.14
CA LEU A 19 -27.31 -0.05 -10.18
C LEU A 19 -27.22 -1.18 -9.14
N PHE A 20 -28.36 -1.74 -8.72
CA PHE A 20 -28.39 -2.87 -7.78
C PHE A 20 -28.02 -4.21 -8.43
N VAL A 21 -28.33 -4.40 -9.73
CA VAL A 21 -27.94 -5.61 -10.46
C VAL A 21 -26.41 -5.75 -10.54
N PHE A 22 -25.68 -4.65 -10.71
CA PHE A 22 -24.22 -4.70 -10.71
C PHE A 22 -23.65 -5.14 -9.36
N GLN A 23 -24.25 -4.72 -8.23
CA GLN A 23 -23.85 -5.21 -6.91
C GLN A 23 -24.21 -6.68 -6.69
N ALA A 24 -25.32 -7.18 -7.28
CA ALA A 24 -25.72 -8.58 -7.15
C ALA A 24 -24.89 -9.53 -8.03
N CYS A 25 -24.47 -9.07 -9.22
CA CYS A 25 -23.68 -9.89 -10.15
C CYS A 25 -22.18 -9.91 -9.80
N TYR A 26 -21.65 -8.84 -9.22
CA TYR A 26 -20.23 -8.72 -8.90
C TYR A 26 -19.94 -8.80 -7.40
N GLY A 27 -20.97 -8.68 -6.55
CA GLY A 27 -20.78 -8.52 -5.10
C GLY A 27 -20.06 -7.22 -4.78
N THR A 28 -20.13 -6.79 -3.52
CA THR A 28 -19.03 -5.99 -2.98
C THR A 28 -17.92 -6.99 -2.66
N PRO A 29 -16.67 -6.83 -3.16
CA PRO A 29 -15.57 -7.68 -2.72
C PRO A 29 -15.54 -7.65 -1.19
N GLN A 30 -15.57 -8.85 -0.60
CA GLN A 30 -15.59 -8.99 0.85
C GLN A 30 -14.22 -8.54 1.36
N ASP A 31 -14.19 -7.48 2.15
CA ASP A 31 -12.98 -7.06 2.85
C ASP A 31 -12.67 -8.13 3.90
N PHE A 32 -11.64 -8.92 3.64
CA PHE A 32 -11.24 -10.00 4.54
C PHE A 32 -10.55 -9.48 5.80
N GLY A 33 -10.26 -8.17 5.91
CA GLY A 33 -9.66 -7.55 7.08
C GLY A 33 -8.30 -8.11 7.48
N ASN A 34 -7.70 -8.93 6.61
CA ASN A 34 -6.40 -9.58 6.81
C ASN A 34 -5.28 -8.73 6.24
N ASP A 35 -5.38 -7.42 6.46
CA ASP A 35 -4.38 -6.46 6.02
C ASP A 35 -3.44 -6.15 7.19
N LEU A 36 -2.15 -6.25 6.92
CA LEU A 36 -1.08 -5.90 7.82
C LEU A 36 -0.61 -4.48 7.51
N PHE A 37 -0.72 -3.57 8.48
CA PHE A 37 -0.14 -2.24 8.38
C PHE A 37 1.35 -2.29 8.73
N VAL A 38 2.20 -1.90 7.78
CA VAL A 38 3.64 -1.78 7.96
C VAL A 38 4.02 -0.33 7.81
N GLU A 39 4.70 0.20 8.82
CA GLU A 39 5.29 1.52 8.81
C GLU A 39 6.74 1.47 9.29
N GLY A 40 7.48 2.53 9.02
CA GLY A 40 8.86 2.60 9.46
C GLY A 40 9.59 3.84 8.98
N GLN A 41 10.87 3.87 9.31
CA GLN A 41 11.80 4.92 8.91
C GLN A 41 13.11 4.31 8.42
N VAL A 42 13.69 4.91 7.39
CA VAL A 42 14.98 4.52 6.82
C VAL A 42 16.02 5.60 7.13
N LYS A 43 17.15 5.21 7.71
CA LYS A 43 18.25 6.10 8.12
C LYS A 43 19.59 5.65 7.58
N ALA A 44 20.47 6.61 7.36
CA ALA A 44 21.86 6.41 6.97
C ALA A 44 22.70 5.97 8.16
N LYS A 45 23.57 4.96 7.98
CA LYS A 45 24.40 4.41 9.06
C LYS A 45 25.44 5.40 9.57
N THR A 46 26.09 6.16 8.68
CA THR A 46 27.17 7.08 9.08
C THR A 46 26.65 8.37 9.69
N SER A 47 25.60 8.96 9.11
CA SER A 47 25.09 10.26 9.53
C SER A 47 23.93 10.17 10.51
N GLY A 48 23.24 9.02 10.59
CA GLY A 48 22.01 8.86 11.35
C GLY A 48 20.82 9.65 10.78
N LEU A 49 21.00 10.32 9.64
CA LEU A 49 19.97 11.16 9.01
C LEU A 49 18.94 10.30 8.26
N PRO A 50 17.69 10.75 8.18
CA PRO A 50 16.67 10.08 7.38
C PRO A 50 17.01 10.11 5.89
N ILE A 51 16.65 9.04 5.17
CA ILE A 51 16.92 8.90 3.74
C ILE A 51 15.61 8.94 2.96
N LYS A 52 15.41 10.01 2.18
CA LYS A 52 14.34 10.14 1.18
C LYS A 52 14.60 9.24 -0.04
N GLY A 53 13.57 8.86 -0.79
CA GLY A 53 13.76 8.26 -2.12
C GLY A 53 14.06 6.75 -2.15
N ILE A 54 14.13 6.09 -0.99
CA ILE A 54 14.35 4.64 -0.92
C ILE A 54 13.07 3.91 -1.29
N LYS A 55 13.19 2.98 -2.24
CA LYS A 55 12.11 2.08 -2.63
C LYS A 55 11.99 0.95 -1.62
N VAL A 56 10.84 0.86 -0.96
CA VAL A 56 10.46 -0.22 -0.06
C VAL A 56 9.43 -1.09 -0.77
N SER A 57 9.73 -2.38 -0.97
CA SER A 57 8.87 -3.31 -1.70
C SER A 57 8.72 -4.64 -0.99
N VAL A 58 7.60 -5.30 -1.16
CA VAL A 58 7.37 -6.68 -0.71
C VAL A 58 7.91 -7.65 -1.77
N ALA A 59 8.73 -8.63 -1.38
CA ALA A 59 9.52 -9.43 -2.31
C ALA A 59 8.70 -10.20 -3.36
N ASP A 60 7.50 -10.65 -2.99
CA ASP A 60 6.60 -11.47 -3.82
C ASP A 60 5.38 -10.69 -4.32
N ASN A 61 5.39 -9.35 -4.20
CA ASN A 61 4.29 -8.49 -4.63
C ASN A 61 4.80 -7.33 -5.51
N LEU A 62 3.92 -6.77 -6.33
CA LEU A 62 4.20 -5.57 -7.13
C LEU A 62 4.09 -4.28 -6.32
N GLN A 63 3.55 -4.34 -5.10
CA GLN A 63 3.40 -3.20 -4.21
C GLN A 63 4.76 -2.65 -3.75
N TYR A 64 4.94 -1.34 -3.90
CA TYR A 64 6.07 -0.62 -3.34
C TYR A 64 5.67 0.79 -2.91
N VAL A 65 6.45 1.36 -2.02
CA VAL A 65 6.37 2.75 -1.58
C VAL A 65 7.76 3.37 -1.62
N ILE A 66 7.83 4.69 -1.77
CA ILE A 66 9.09 5.44 -1.75
C ILE A 66 9.12 6.26 -0.46
N THR A 67 10.26 6.28 0.23
CA THR A 67 10.39 7.05 1.47
C THR A 67 10.25 8.56 1.25
N ASP A 68 9.58 9.21 2.19
CA ASP A 68 9.37 10.66 2.17
C ASP A 68 10.60 11.47 2.64
N GLU A 69 10.44 12.78 2.84
CA GLU A 69 11.56 13.67 3.26
C GLU A 69 12.10 13.35 4.66
N ASP A 70 11.28 12.75 5.51
CA ASP A 70 11.66 12.25 6.83
C ASP A 70 12.16 10.80 6.76
N GLY A 71 12.33 10.24 5.57
CA GLY A 71 12.73 8.84 5.36
C GLY A 71 11.67 7.83 5.82
N LYS A 72 10.42 8.26 6.02
CA LYS A 72 9.34 7.40 6.50
C LYS A 72 8.64 6.70 5.34
N PHE A 73 8.07 5.54 5.64
CA PHE A 73 7.22 4.79 4.72
C PHE A 73 6.07 4.15 5.49
N SER A 74 4.94 3.96 4.81
CA SER A 74 3.83 3.18 5.33
C SER A 74 2.98 2.58 4.20
N PHE A 75 2.48 1.37 4.41
CA PHE A 75 1.58 0.68 3.48
C PHE A 75 0.83 -0.45 4.18
N TYR A 76 -0.29 -0.85 3.58
CA TYR A 76 -1.01 -2.07 3.95
C TYR A 76 -0.63 -3.20 3.01
N THR A 77 -0.37 -4.39 3.54
CA THR A 77 -0.05 -5.59 2.75
C THR A 77 -0.83 -6.79 3.27
N GLU A 78 -0.85 -7.89 2.53
CA GLU A 78 -1.55 -9.10 2.98
C GLU A 78 -0.87 -9.70 4.21
N MET A 79 -1.67 -10.20 5.16
CA MET A 79 -1.16 -10.92 6.32
C MET A 79 -0.58 -12.28 5.90
N ILE A 80 0.75 -12.34 5.78
CA ILE A 80 1.53 -13.53 5.42
C ILE A 80 2.49 -13.91 6.55
N GLN A 81 2.71 -15.21 6.75
CA GLN A 81 3.58 -15.73 7.83
C GLN A 81 5.03 -15.21 7.76
N HIS A 82 5.52 -14.96 6.54
CA HIS A 82 6.86 -14.47 6.28
C HIS A 82 6.81 -13.29 5.34
N LEU A 83 6.83 -12.07 5.89
CA LEU A 83 6.86 -10.85 5.10
C LEU A 83 8.31 -10.49 4.76
N ALA A 84 8.70 -10.72 3.51
CA ALA A 84 10.00 -10.33 2.99
C ALA A 84 9.92 -8.91 2.39
N LEU A 85 10.66 -7.98 2.98
CA LEU A 85 10.79 -6.59 2.55
C LEU A 85 12.17 -6.34 1.95
N LYS A 86 12.19 -5.56 0.87
CA LYS A 86 13.40 -5.12 0.17
C LYS A 86 13.48 -3.61 0.18
N PHE A 87 14.64 -3.10 0.57
CA PHE A 87 14.99 -1.70 0.60
C PHE A 87 16.03 -1.44 -0.49
N GLN A 88 15.65 -0.67 -1.50
CA GLN A 88 16.48 -0.43 -2.68
C GLN A 88 16.62 1.07 -2.92
N ASP A 89 17.86 1.49 -3.09
CA ASP A 89 18.17 2.80 -3.64
C ASP A 89 17.91 2.78 -5.15
N THR A 90 17.03 3.66 -5.60
CA THR A 90 16.67 3.82 -7.03
C THR A 90 16.97 5.21 -7.56
N ASP A 91 17.46 6.12 -6.71
CA ASP A 91 17.73 7.52 -7.06
C ASP A 91 19.22 7.80 -7.35
N SER A 92 20.04 6.76 -7.31
CA SER A 92 21.44 6.74 -7.73
C SER A 92 22.36 7.61 -6.86
N THR A 93 22.49 8.91 -7.15
CA THR A 93 23.42 9.81 -6.44
C THR A 93 22.75 11.07 -5.93
N LEU A 94 21.41 11.14 -6.00
CA LEU A 94 20.68 12.36 -5.71
C LEU A 94 20.70 12.69 -4.20
N ASN A 95 20.87 11.66 -3.35
CA ASN A 95 20.83 11.76 -1.88
C ASN A 95 21.83 10.81 -1.20
N GLY A 96 22.87 10.42 -1.94
CA GLY A 96 23.85 9.40 -1.55
C GLY A 96 23.55 8.06 -2.24
N LEU A 97 24.56 7.20 -2.33
CA LEU A 97 24.41 5.84 -2.86
C LEU A 97 24.36 4.88 -1.67
N TYR A 98 23.30 4.10 -1.55
CA TYR A 98 23.11 3.16 -0.44
C TYR A 98 23.13 1.70 -0.91
N ALA A 99 23.63 0.83 -0.03
CA ALA A 99 23.54 -0.61 -0.20
C ALA A 99 22.12 -1.07 0.09
N GLY A 100 21.55 -1.85 -0.83
CA GLY A 100 20.24 -2.46 -0.63
C GLY A 100 20.25 -3.43 0.54
N LYS A 101 19.11 -3.55 1.21
CA LYS A 101 18.93 -4.42 2.37
C LYS A 101 17.63 -5.20 2.25
N ASP A 102 17.70 -6.47 2.58
CA ASP A 102 16.54 -7.35 2.62
C ASP A 102 16.26 -7.72 4.08
N THR A 103 15.00 -7.68 4.49
CA THR A 103 14.54 -8.01 5.84
C THR A 103 13.36 -8.97 5.75
N VAL A 104 13.34 -10.00 6.60
CA VAL A 104 12.20 -10.91 6.70
C VAL A 104 11.59 -10.78 8.09
N LEU A 105 10.29 -10.52 8.14
CA LEU A 105 9.52 -10.52 9.36
C LEU A 105 8.72 -11.82 9.44
N ALA A 106 8.81 -12.51 10.58
CA ALA A 106 8.08 -13.74 10.85
C ALA A 106 7.05 -13.50 11.98
N ASP A 107 5.94 -14.23 11.92
CA ASP A 107 4.89 -14.27 12.95
C ASP A 107 4.28 -12.90 13.29
N VAL A 108 4.04 -12.09 12.25
CA VAL A 108 3.45 -10.76 12.39
C VAL A 108 1.93 -10.84 12.37
N ASN A 109 1.30 -10.52 13.51
CA ASN A 109 -0.15 -10.57 13.68
C ASN A 109 -0.81 -9.18 13.87
N GLU A 110 -0.01 -8.11 13.94
CA GLU A 110 -0.44 -6.74 14.25
C GLU A 110 0.39 -5.71 13.48
N ASN A 111 0.07 -4.42 13.63
CA ASN A 111 0.81 -3.32 13.03
C ASN A 111 2.31 -3.37 13.39
N VAL A 112 3.18 -3.17 12.40
CA VAL A 112 4.64 -3.22 12.59
C VAL A 112 5.27 -1.88 12.30
N TYR A 113 6.16 -1.45 13.21
CA TYR A 113 7.07 -0.34 12.99
C TYR A 113 8.50 -0.86 12.78
N LEU A 114 9.16 -0.43 11.71
CA LEU A 114 10.53 -0.81 11.36
C LEU A 114 11.48 0.40 11.36
N ASP A 115 12.58 0.31 12.11
CA ASP A 115 13.70 1.25 11.98
C ASP A 115 14.82 0.56 11.17
N ILE A 116 15.03 1.04 9.94
CA ILE A 116 15.92 0.42 8.97
C ILE A 116 17.13 1.30 8.74
N ILE A 117 18.30 0.77 9.11
CA ILE A 117 19.58 1.40 8.85
C ILE A 117 20.17 0.83 7.56
N LEU A 118 20.52 1.71 6.62
CA LEU A 118 21.22 1.39 5.36
C LEU A 118 22.67 1.87 5.40
N GLU A 119 23.55 1.09 4.78
CA GLU A 119 24.98 1.43 4.65
C GLU A 119 25.23 2.22 3.37
N GLU A 120 26.02 3.28 3.48
CA GLU A 120 26.52 4.04 2.34
C GLU A 120 27.54 3.21 1.54
N LYS A 121 27.53 3.36 0.22
CA LYS A 121 28.47 2.71 -0.70
C LYS A 121 29.66 3.58 -1.07
#